data_AF-A0A963XAV5-F1
#
_entry.id   AF-A0A963XAV5-F1
#
_cell.length_a   1.000
_cell.length_b   1.000
_cell.length_c   1.000
_cell.angle_alpha   90.00
_cell.angle_beta   90.00
_cell.angle_gamma   90.00
#
_symmetry.space_group_name_H-M   'P 1'
#
loop_
_entity.id
_entity.type
_entity.pdbx_description
1 polymer ?
#
loop_
_entity_poly.entity_id
_entity_poly.type
_entity_poly.pdbx_seq_one_letter_code
_entity_poly.pdbx_strand_id
1 'polypeptide(L)'
;MNLRKTTIFLCVGLCASAASAEEYIQYSSPAAGSDAITNLMAKEGFFLAHEDNCITGQEFIQIWDNEDGTDIGFCIEESERTASEWNDARATCLGLNMRLPEPSEFKFACDNGTAVSDITDDWEWASNFASPLATDSTTPQSGTVVPIGGNGSCDYGSVDWATSDTGSIGSRPFRCVR
;
A
#
# COMPACT_ATOMS: atom_id res chain seq x y z
N MET A 1 60.69 -20.12 -44.51
CA MET A 1 61.25 -20.94 -43.39
C MET A 1 61.39 -20.05 -42.16
N ASN A 2 60.64 -20.40 -41.13
CA ASN A 2 60.81 -20.14 -39.69
C ASN A 2 61.58 -18.89 -39.21
N LEU A 3 60.84 -17.99 -38.56
CA LEU A 3 61.32 -17.19 -37.44
C LEU A 3 60.29 -17.31 -36.30
N ARG A 4 60.70 -17.97 -35.21
CA ARG A 4 59.97 -18.05 -33.94
C ARG A 4 59.89 -16.64 -33.35
N LYS A 5 58.70 -16.22 -32.91
CA LYS A 5 58.53 -15.10 -31.98
C LYS A 5 57.83 -15.60 -30.72
N THR A 6 58.60 -15.55 -29.64
CA THR A 6 58.18 -15.63 -28.25
C THR A 6 57.28 -14.43 -27.96
N THR A 7 56.04 -14.66 -27.58
CA THR A 7 55.15 -13.60 -27.07
C THR A 7 54.89 -13.83 -25.60
N ILE A 8 55.16 -12.76 -24.86
CA ILE A 8 55.16 -12.57 -23.42
C ILE A 8 53.70 -12.57 -22.92
N PHE A 9 53.42 -13.35 -21.87
CA PHE A 9 52.18 -13.27 -21.11
C PHE A 9 52.20 -11.99 -20.25
N LEU A 10 51.51 -10.95 -20.69
CA LEU A 10 51.14 -9.82 -19.83
C LEU A 10 49.81 -10.18 -19.14
N CYS A 11 49.89 -10.56 -17.86
CA CYS A 11 48.74 -10.48 -16.96
C CYS A 11 48.49 -9.00 -16.64
N VAL A 12 47.65 -8.34 -17.44
CA VAL A 12 47.06 -7.07 -17.02
C VAL A 12 45.92 -7.41 -16.09
N GLY A 13 46.13 -7.17 -14.79
CA GLY A 13 45.12 -7.34 -13.76
C GLY A 13 43.91 -6.47 -14.07
N LEU A 14 42.79 -7.14 -14.34
CA LEU A 14 41.47 -6.56 -14.09
C LEU A 14 41.34 -6.40 -12.58
N CYS A 15 41.57 -5.19 -12.07
CA CYS A 15 40.96 -4.78 -10.81
C CYS A 15 39.46 -4.71 -11.07
N ALA A 16 38.76 -5.81 -10.82
CA ALA A 16 37.33 -5.79 -10.60
C ALA A 16 37.08 -4.99 -9.32
N SER A 17 36.95 -3.67 -9.44
CA SER A 17 36.24 -2.91 -8.42
C SER A 17 34.77 -3.30 -8.57
N ALA A 18 34.32 -4.19 -7.69
CA ALA A 18 32.91 -4.36 -7.42
C ALA A 18 32.38 -3.02 -6.93
N ALA A 19 31.88 -2.20 -7.86
CA ALA A 19 31.01 -1.10 -7.51
C ALA A 19 29.70 -1.77 -7.05
N SER A 20 29.52 -1.88 -5.74
CA SER A 20 28.22 -2.13 -5.15
C SER A 20 27.30 -1.04 -5.68
N ALA A 21 26.33 -1.43 -6.49
CA ALA A 21 25.20 -0.57 -6.80
C ALA A 21 24.43 -0.40 -5.48
N GLU A 22 24.76 0.66 -4.75
CA GLU A 22 23.83 1.20 -3.76
C GLU A 22 22.65 1.72 -4.58
N GLU A 23 21.57 0.95 -4.59
CA GLU A 23 20.28 1.39 -5.06
C GLU A 23 19.90 2.61 -4.21
N TYR A 24 20.10 3.80 -4.79
CA TYR A 24 19.65 5.04 -4.21
C TYR A 24 18.13 5.04 -4.32
N ILE A 25 17.46 4.49 -3.30
CA ILE A 25 16.03 4.66 -3.12
C ILE A 25 15.82 6.16 -2.97
N GLN A 26 15.37 6.81 -4.06
CA GLN A 26 14.87 8.17 -4.01
C GLN A 26 13.71 8.15 -3.03
N TYR A 27 13.95 8.58 -1.79
CA TYR A 27 12.90 8.95 -0.87
C TYR A 27 12.17 10.13 -1.52
N SER A 28 11.06 9.84 -2.18
CA SER A 28 10.09 10.84 -2.58
C SER A 28 9.70 11.63 -1.32
N SER A 29 9.52 12.94 -1.46
CA SER A 29 8.95 13.75 -0.39
C SER A 29 7.76 13.02 0.23
N PRO A 30 7.63 12.96 1.56
CA PRO A 30 6.47 12.31 2.17
C PRO A 30 5.22 12.89 1.52
N ALA A 31 4.40 12.03 0.92
CA ALA A 31 3.11 12.44 0.41
C ALA A 31 2.36 13.17 1.53
N ALA A 32 1.59 14.20 1.18
CA ALA A 32 0.72 14.85 2.15
C ALA A 32 -0.13 13.75 2.83
N GLY A 33 0.08 13.54 4.13
CA GLY A 33 -0.57 12.48 4.90
C GLY A 33 0.26 11.24 5.24
N SER A 34 1.54 11.16 4.88
CA SER A 34 2.43 10.10 5.37
C SER A 34 2.94 10.42 6.79
N ASP A 35 2.42 9.71 7.79
CA ASP A 35 2.90 9.80 9.17
C ASP A 35 4.04 8.82 9.46
N ALA A 36 4.53 8.79 10.71
CA ALA A 36 5.63 7.89 11.09
C ALA A 36 5.28 6.40 10.90
N ILE A 37 4.00 6.02 11.08
CA ILE A 37 3.53 4.65 10.93
C ILE A 37 3.48 4.27 9.44
N THR A 38 2.98 5.16 8.58
CA THR A 38 2.96 4.93 7.13
C THR A 38 4.37 4.81 6.57
N ASN A 39 5.30 5.64 7.02
CA ASN A 39 6.71 5.54 6.62
C ASN A 39 7.36 4.23 7.11
N LEU A 40 7.02 3.77 8.32
CA LEU A 40 7.46 2.45 8.80
C LEU A 40 6.90 1.35 7.89
N MET A 41 5.60 1.37 7.59
CA MET A 41 4.98 0.36 6.73
C MET A 41 5.59 0.33 5.33
N ALA A 42 5.88 1.48 4.75
CA ALA A 42 6.58 1.59 3.47
C ALA A 42 7.99 1.00 3.52
N LYS A 43 8.73 1.28 4.60
CA LYS A 43 10.07 0.72 4.81
C LYS A 43 10.05 -0.81 4.96
N GLU A 44 9.04 -1.36 5.61
CA GLU A 44 8.83 -2.81 5.76
C GLU A 44 8.25 -3.46 4.49
N GLY A 45 7.98 -2.68 3.44
CA GLY A 45 7.54 -3.19 2.14
C GLY A 45 6.05 -3.53 2.04
N PHE A 46 5.21 -3.11 2.98
CA PHE A 46 3.76 -3.43 2.96
C PHE A 46 3.00 -2.86 1.75
N PHE A 47 3.59 -1.93 0.99
CA PHE A 47 2.99 -1.33 -0.21
C PHE A 47 3.52 -1.95 -1.51
N LEU A 48 4.35 -2.99 -1.42
CA LEU A 48 4.92 -3.65 -2.59
C LEU A 48 4.03 -4.81 -3.01
N ALA A 49 3.64 -4.82 -4.28
CA ALA A 49 2.97 -5.97 -4.87
C ALA A 49 3.87 -7.22 -4.79
N HIS A 50 3.25 -8.39 -4.65
CA HIS A 50 3.93 -9.65 -4.38
C HIS A 50 3.24 -10.83 -5.09
N GLU A 51 3.92 -11.99 -5.12
CA GLU A 51 3.33 -13.26 -5.58
C GLU A 51 2.25 -13.76 -4.61
N ASP A 52 1.33 -14.61 -5.06
CA ASP A 52 0.28 -15.17 -4.19
C ASP A 52 0.87 -15.92 -2.98
N ASN A 53 0.80 -15.25 -1.83
CA ASN A 53 1.18 -15.76 -0.53
C ASN A 53 0.04 -15.62 0.48
N CYS A 54 -1.21 -15.48 -0.02
CA CYS A 54 -2.38 -15.22 0.81
C CYS A 54 -2.57 -16.31 1.85
N ILE A 55 -3.01 -15.90 3.04
CA ILE A 55 -3.36 -16.82 4.11
C ILE A 55 -4.88 -17.05 4.12
N THR A 56 -5.33 -18.06 4.87
CA THR A 56 -6.76 -18.33 5.03
C THR A 56 -7.55 -17.07 5.43
N GLY A 57 -8.61 -16.76 4.68
CA GLY A 57 -9.43 -15.56 4.87
C GLY A 57 -8.94 -14.34 4.09
N GLN A 58 -8.02 -14.52 3.13
CA GLN A 58 -7.57 -13.49 2.20
C GLN A 58 -7.81 -13.94 0.75
N GLU A 59 -8.11 -12.98 -0.12
CA GLU A 59 -8.17 -13.15 -1.56
C GLU A 59 -6.93 -12.50 -2.21
N PHE A 60 -6.34 -13.21 -3.18
CA PHE A 60 -5.27 -12.66 -4.00
C PHE A 60 -5.86 -11.87 -5.17
N ILE A 61 -5.50 -10.59 -5.26
CA ILE A 61 -5.93 -9.71 -6.34
C ILE A 61 -4.75 -9.50 -7.28
N GLN A 62 -4.76 -10.24 -8.38
CA GLN A 62 -3.74 -10.16 -9.42
C GLN A 62 -3.82 -8.84 -10.19
N ILE A 63 -2.69 -8.14 -10.31
CA ILE A 63 -2.58 -6.89 -11.09
C ILE A 63 -1.89 -7.14 -12.44
N TRP A 64 -0.80 -7.93 -12.48
CA TRP A 64 -0.08 -8.25 -13.71
C TRP A 64 0.69 -9.57 -13.62
N ASP A 65 1.20 -10.04 -14.77
CA ASP A 65 2.02 -11.24 -14.88
C ASP A 65 3.46 -10.84 -15.18
N ASN A 66 4.42 -11.51 -14.56
CA ASN A 66 5.83 -11.36 -14.91
C ASN A 66 6.18 -12.16 -16.18
N GLU A 67 7.35 -11.86 -16.77
CA GLU A 67 7.84 -12.56 -17.97
C GLU A 67 8.08 -14.06 -17.77
N ASP A 68 8.30 -14.49 -16.52
CA ASP A 68 8.45 -15.90 -16.12
C ASP A 68 7.10 -16.59 -15.83
N GLY A 69 5.99 -15.86 -15.96
CA GLY A 69 4.64 -16.36 -15.74
C GLY A 69 4.18 -16.39 -14.29
N THR A 70 4.87 -15.72 -13.36
CA THR A 70 4.36 -15.54 -11.99
C THR A 70 3.36 -14.38 -11.92
N ASP A 71 2.23 -14.60 -11.28
CA ASP A 71 1.22 -13.56 -11.03
C ASP A 71 1.68 -12.63 -9.89
N ILE A 72 1.54 -11.32 -10.09
CA ILE A 72 1.88 -10.29 -9.10
C ILE A 72 0.64 -9.47 -8.75
N GLY A 73 0.44 -9.28 -7.45
CA GLY A 73 -0.76 -8.66 -6.90
C GLY A 73 -0.62 -8.30 -5.44
N PHE A 74 -1.72 -8.38 -4.71
CA PHE A 74 -1.78 -8.14 -3.26
C PHE A 74 -2.81 -9.05 -2.60
N CYS A 75 -2.66 -9.28 -1.30
CA CYS A 75 -3.62 -10.06 -0.51
C CYS A 75 -4.50 -9.14 0.33
N ILE A 76 -5.82 -9.20 0.11
CA ILE A 76 -6.81 -8.44 0.88
C ILE A 76 -7.69 -9.39 1.69
N GLU A 77 -8.08 -8.99 2.90
CA GLU A 77 -9.01 -9.78 3.71
C GLU A 77 -10.37 -9.93 3.02
N GLU A 78 -10.95 -11.12 3.06
CA GLU A 78 -12.29 -11.39 2.51
C GLU A 78 -13.38 -10.72 3.36
N SER A 79 -13.24 -10.82 4.70
CA SER A 79 -14.24 -10.36 5.66
C SER A 79 -13.95 -8.96 6.20
N GLU A 80 -15.00 -8.16 6.34
CA GLU A 80 -14.93 -6.86 7.00
C GLU A 80 -14.67 -6.99 8.51
N ARG A 81 -13.85 -6.08 9.01
CA ARG A 81 -13.69 -5.76 10.43
C ARG A 81 -14.40 -4.45 10.72
N THR A 82 -14.56 -4.07 11.98
CA THR A 82 -15.12 -2.77 12.35
C THR A 82 -14.23 -2.07 13.36
N ALA A 83 -14.00 -0.78 13.17
CA ALA A 83 -13.29 0.08 14.10
C ALA A 83 -14.06 1.36 14.34
N SER A 84 -14.05 1.83 15.59
CA SER A 84 -14.66 3.11 15.98
C SER A 84 -13.90 4.30 15.39
N GLU A 85 -12.58 4.18 15.25
CA GLU A 85 -11.72 5.23 14.72
C GLU A 85 -10.78 4.67 13.64
N TRP A 86 -10.40 5.53 12.69
CA TRP A 86 -9.46 5.18 11.62
C TRP A 86 -8.09 4.73 12.16
N ASN A 87 -7.59 5.37 13.22
CA ASN A 87 -6.31 5.01 13.84
C ASN A 87 -6.34 3.58 14.40
N ASP A 88 -7.48 3.15 14.97
CA ASP A 88 -7.64 1.79 15.48
C ASP A 88 -7.66 0.77 14.33
N ALA A 89 -8.29 1.11 13.20
CA ALA A 89 -8.25 0.27 12.00
C ALA A 89 -6.81 0.08 11.50
N ARG A 90 -6.04 1.17 11.40
CA ARG A 90 -4.61 1.13 11.01
C ARG A 90 -3.76 0.32 11.97
N ALA A 91 -3.92 0.56 13.28
CA ALA A 91 -3.20 -0.18 14.30
C ALA A 91 -3.55 -1.67 14.27
N THR A 92 -4.80 -2.01 14.01
CA THR A 92 -5.26 -3.39 13.85
C THR A 92 -4.56 -4.06 12.66
N CYS A 93 -4.56 -3.43 11.49
CA CYS A 93 -3.88 -3.99 10.32
C CYS A 93 -2.36 -4.12 10.54
N LEU A 94 -1.74 -3.10 11.16
CA LEU A 94 -0.32 -3.18 11.50
C LEU A 94 -0.01 -4.36 12.42
N GLY A 95 -0.87 -4.62 13.42
CA GLY A 95 -0.74 -5.77 14.32
C GLY A 95 -0.83 -7.12 13.61
N LEU A 96 -1.38 -7.17 12.39
CA LEU A 96 -1.48 -8.34 11.52
C LEU A 96 -0.35 -8.42 10.49
N ASN A 97 0.64 -7.51 10.54
CA ASN A 97 1.64 -7.31 9.48
C ASN A 97 0.97 -7.02 8.12
N MET A 98 -0.01 -6.13 8.16
CA MET A 98 -0.76 -5.63 7.01
C MET A 98 -0.95 -4.12 7.17
N ARG A 99 -1.68 -3.51 6.26
CA ARG A 99 -2.10 -2.10 6.31
C ARG A 99 -3.54 -1.94 5.84
N LEU A 100 -4.09 -0.75 5.94
CA LEU A 100 -5.31 -0.44 5.20
C LEU A 100 -5.00 -0.40 3.68
N PRO A 101 -5.97 -0.78 2.81
CA PRO A 101 -5.81 -0.67 1.37
C PRO A 101 -5.64 0.79 0.96
N GLU A 102 -4.95 1.01 -0.14
CA GLU A 102 -5.02 2.29 -0.83
C GLU A 102 -6.35 2.39 -1.59
N PRO A 103 -6.87 3.61 -1.84
CA PRO A 103 -8.17 3.76 -2.50
C PRO A 103 -8.25 3.07 -3.86
N SER A 104 -7.14 3.09 -4.61
CA SER A 104 -7.03 2.39 -5.89
C SER A 104 -7.01 0.87 -5.74
N GLU A 105 -6.38 0.33 -4.69
CA GLU A 105 -6.35 -1.10 -4.42
C GLU A 105 -7.72 -1.60 -3.96
N PHE A 106 -8.39 -0.85 -3.08
CA PHE A 106 -9.77 -1.13 -2.68
C PHE A 106 -10.67 -1.20 -3.92
N LYS A 107 -10.60 -0.18 -4.78
CA LYS A 107 -11.43 -0.16 -5.99
C LYS A 107 -11.12 -1.33 -6.92
N PHE A 108 -9.83 -1.58 -7.15
CA PHE A 108 -9.38 -2.66 -8.03
C PHE A 108 -9.78 -4.03 -7.49
N ALA A 109 -9.65 -4.25 -6.18
CA ALA A 109 -10.09 -5.46 -5.51
C ALA A 109 -11.61 -5.64 -5.57
N CYS A 110 -12.39 -4.59 -5.39
CA CYS A 110 -13.84 -4.68 -5.52
C CYS A 110 -14.28 -5.00 -6.96
N ASP A 111 -13.66 -4.36 -7.96
CA ASP A 111 -14.04 -4.56 -9.37
C ASP A 111 -13.64 -5.95 -9.90
N ASN A 112 -12.59 -6.58 -9.35
CA ASN A 112 -11.98 -7.80 -9.90
C ASN A 112 -12.01 -9.01 -8.95
N GLY A 113 -12.19 -8.78 -7.66
CA GLY A 113 -12.26 -9.82 -6.63
C GLY A 113 -13.67 -10.38 -6.48
N THR A 114 -13.74 -11.60 -5.97
CA THR A 114 -14.98 -12.31 -5.67
C THR A 114 -15.39 -12.14 -4.22
N ALA A 115 -14.44 -12.06 -3.29
CA ALA A 115 -14.71 -11.94 -1.86
C ALA A 115 -14.87 -10.49 -1.40
N VAL A 116 -14.24 -9.55 -2.10
CA VAL A 116 -14.39 -8.10 -1.87
C VAL A 116 -15.64 -7.53 -2.56
N SER A 117 -16.33 -8.33 -3.37
CA SER A 117 -17.56 -7.92 -4.05
C SER A 117 -18.80 -7.90 -3.15
N ASP A 118 -18.77 -8.63 -2.02
CA ASP A 118 -19.75 -8.52 -0.93
C ASP A 118 -19.43 -7.29 -0.05
N ILE A 119 -19.40 -6.11 -0.65
CA ILE A 119 -19.35 -4.84 0.11
C ILE A 119 -20.69 -4.68 0.81
N THR A 120 -20.65 -4.45 2.13
CA THR A 120 -21.85 -4.00 2.84
C THR A 120 -22.40 -2.69 2.25
N ASP A 121 -23.67 -2.35 2.52
CA ASP A 121 -24.23 -1.03 2.13
C ASP A 121 -23.56 0.15 2.89
N ASP A 122 -22.43 -0.09 3.57
CA ASP A 122 -21.65 0.86 4.35
C ASP A 122 -20.33 1.24 3.67
N TRP A 123 -19.77 2.35 4.11
CA TRP A 123 -18.47 2.89 3.66
C TRP A 123 -17.33 2.39 4.56
N GLU A 124 -16.24 1.94 3.95
CA GLU A 124 -15.05 1.40 4.62
C GLU A 124 -13.88 2.38 4.70
N TRP A 125 -13.05 2.23 5.74
CA TRP A 125 -11.71 2.86 5.76
C TRP A 125 -10.82 2.27 4.66
N ALA A 126 -10.50 3.07 3.65
CA ALA A 126 -9.81 2.62 2.44
C ALA A 126 -8.54 3.43 2.14
N SER A 127 -7.84 3.89 3.18
CA SER A 127 -6.51 4.50 3.03
C SER A 127 -5.70 4.47 4.32
N ASN A 128 -4.39 4.26 4.16
CA ASN A 128 -3.43 4.41 5.25
C ASN A 128 -2.93 5.86 5.42
N PHE A 129 -3.45 6.80 4.62
CA PHE A 129 -3.06 8.21 4.60
C PHE A 129 -4.23 9.11 5.01
N ALA A 130 -3.94 10.13 5.82
CA ALA A 130 -4.90 11.16 6.20
C ALA A 130 -4.43 12.54 5.72
N SER A 131 -5.32 13.32 5.15
CA SER A 131 -5.01 14.68 4.68
C SER A 131 -5.62 15.73 5.62
N PRO A 132 -4.91 16.82 5.94
CA PRO A 132 -5.50 17.92 6.69
C PRO A 132 -6.62 18.56 5.89
N LEU A 133 -7.75 18.81 6.54
CA LEU A 133 -8.88 19.54 5.95
C LEU A 133 -9.38 20.60 6.94
N ALA A 134 -9.60 21.80 6.42
CA ALA A 134 -10.30 22.88 7.11
C ALA A 134 -11.46 23.35 6.23
N THR A 135 -12.67 23.35 6.78
CA THR A 135 -13.89 23.84 6.11
C THR A 135 -14.03 25.35 6.28
N ASP A 136 -14.97 25.97 5.55
CA ASP A 136 -15.12 27.42 5.49
C ASP A 136 -15.70 28.06 6.76
N SER A 137 -15.74 29.40 6.76
CA SER A 137 -16.13 30.25 7.90
C SER A 137 -17.54 30.04 8.46
N THR A 138 -18.42 29.32 7.75
CA THR A 138 -19.82 29.15 8.18
C THR A 138 -20.02 27.96 9.11
N THR A 139 -19.17 26.93 8.99
CA THR A 139 -19.11 25.77 9.88
C THR A 139 -17.65 25.37 10.03
N PRO A 140 -16.84 26.13 10.79
CA PRO A 140 -15.42 25.86 10.90
C PRO A 140 -15.23 24.49 11.56
N GLN A 141 -14.80 23.53 10.77
CA GLN A 141 -14.33 22.22 11.19
C GLN A 141 -12.91 22.09 10.67
N SER A 142 -12.00 21.76 11.56
CA SER A 142 -10.61 21.49 11.25
C SER A 142 -10.25 20.10 11.73
N GLY A 143 -9.49 19.38 10.93
CA GLY A 143 -9.08 18.03 11.28
C GLY A 143 -8.35 17.35 10.15
N THR A 144 -8.44 16.03 10.15
CA THR A 144 -7.86 15.20 9.09
C THR A 144 -8.93 14.30 8.52
N VAL A 145 -8.94 14.19 7.20
CA VAL A 145 -9.85 13.31 6.47
C VAL A 145 -9.10 12.17 5.80
N VAL A 146 -9.79 11.05 5.62
CA VAL A 146 -9.26 9.83 5.01
C VAL A 146 -10.20 9.41 3.90
N PRO A 147 -9.67 9.01 2.74
CA PRO A 147 -10.48 8.35 1.72
C PRO A 147 -11.21 7.12 2.24
N ILE A 148 -12.49 7.02 1.88
CA ILE A 148 -13.33 5.86 2.13
C ILE A 148 -13.82 5.28 0.81
N GLY A 149 -14.10 3.98 0.79
CA GLY A 149 -14.64 3.25 -0.37
C GLY A 149 -15.85 2.42 0.03
N GLY A 150 -16.69 2.01 -0.92
CA GLY A 150 -17.84 1.15 -0.65
C GLY A 150 -19.19 1.85 -0.82
N ASN A 151 -20.09 1.65 0.16
CA ASN A 151 -21.49 2.10 0.16
C ASN A 151 -22.35 1.36 -0.88
N GLY A 152 -22.28 0.02 -0.83
CA GLY A 152 -23.03 -0.87 -1.72
C GLY A 152 -22.50 -0.90 -3.17
N SER A 153 -21.35 -0.30 -3.45
CA SER A 153 -20.70 -0.29 -4.76
C SER A 153 -19.17 -0.27 -4.66
N CYS A 154 -18.48 -0.49 -5.77
CA CYS A 154 -17.02 -0.33 -5.90
C CYS A 154 -16.59 1.15 -6.09
N ASP A 155 -17.34 2.09 -5.52
CA ASP A 155 -17.03 3.51 -5.59
C ASP A 155 -16.00 3.90 -4.53
N TYR A 156 -15.16 4.87 -4.89
CA TYR A 156 -14.19 5.51 -4.01
C TYR A 156 -14.13 7.00 -4.36
N GLY A 157 -13.69 7.84 -3.44
CA GLY A 157 -13.61 9.29 -3.63
C GLY A 157 -14.52 10.10 -2.73
N SER A 158 -15.21 9.44 -1.80
CA SER A 158 -15.67 10.08 -0.58
C SER A 158 -14.52 10.13 0.43
N VAL A 159 -14.66 10.98 1.44
CA VAL A 159 -13.75 11.08 2.57
C VAL A 159 -14.55 11.12 3.86
N ASP A 160 -13.95 10.66 4.95
CA ASP A 160 -14.50 10.89 6.29
C ASP A 160 -13.43 11.40 7.25
N TRP A 161 -13.89 11.99 8.36
CA TRP A 161 -13.04 12.50 9.42
C TRP A 161 -12.34 11.37 10.15
N ALA A 162 -11.00 11.34 10.09
CA ALA A 162 -10.18 10.56 11.02
C ALA A 162 -9.97 11.31 12.34
N THR A 163 -9.96 12.64 12.29
CA THR A 163 -9.98 13.51 13.47
C THR A 163 -10.80 14.76 13.14
N SER A 164 -11.50 15.33 14.12
CA SER A 164 -12.24 16.59 13.98
C SER A 164 -12.21 17.36 15.30
N ASP A 165 -12.08 18.68 15.22
CA ASP A 165 -12.22 19.61 16.36
C ASP A 165 -13.64 19.69 16.93
N THR A 166 -14.65 19.18 16.20
CA THR A 166 -16.05 19.09 16.65
C THR A 166 -16.46 17.72 17.19
N GLY A 167 -15.55 16.73 17.14
CA GLY A 167 -15.64 15.50 17.93
C GLY A 167 -16.52 14.37 17.38
N SER A 168 -17.09 14.48 16.18
CA SER A 168 -17.81 13.35 15.56
C SER A 168 -16.92 12.61 14.57
N ILE A 169 -16.48 11.42 14.95
CA ILE A 169 -15.76 10.47 14.10
C ILE A 169 -16.67 9.24 13.93
N GLY A 170 -16.89 8.81 12.69
CA GLY A 170 -17.77 7.68 12.39
C GLY A 170 -17.09 6.34 12.62
N SER A 171 -17.82 5.36 13.17
CA SER A 171 -17.41 3.95 13.10
C SER A 171 -17.57 3.46 11.66
N ARG A 172 -16.58 2.74 11.15
CA ARG A 172 -16.63 2.18 9.79
C ARG A 172 -16.11 0.75 9.73
N PRO A 173 -16.64 -0.06 8.81
CA PRO A 173 -15.97 -1.29 8.42
C PRO A 173 -14.59 -1.00 7.80
N PHE A 174 -13.74 -2.02 7.74
CA PHE A 174 -12.46 -1.97 7.05
C PHE A 174 -11.95 -3.38 6.75
N ARG A 175 -11.03 -3.47 5.80
CA ARG A 175 -10.23 -4.67 5.51
C ARG A 175 -8.75 -4.33 5.54
N CYS A 176 -7.92 -5.31 5.83
CA CYS A 176 -6.48 -5.16 5.72
C CYS A 176 -5.97 -5.70 4.38
N VAL A 177 -4.88 -5.09 3.86
CA VAL A 177 -4.15 -5.54 2.68
C VAL A 177 -2.65 -5.70 2.99
N ARG A 178 -1.98 -6.56 2.25
CA ARG A 178 -0.51 -6.63 2.16
C ARG A 178 -0.08 -6.89 0.74
#